data_AF-A0A447I990-F1
#
_entry.id   AF-A0A447I990-F1
#
_cell.length_a   1.000
_cell.length_b   1.000
_cell.length_c   1.000
_cell.angle_alpha   90.00
_cell.angle_beta   90.00
_cell.angle_gamma   90.00
#
_symmetry.space_group_name_H-M   'P 1'
#
loop_
_entity.id
_entity.type
_entity.pdbx_description
1 polymer ?
#
loop_
_entity_poly.entity_id
_entity_poly.type
_entity_poly.pdbx_seq_one_letter_code
_entity_poly.pdbx_strand_id
1 'polypeptide(L)'
;MVAQRETEAAKVDFLVDENGSRIDVPDDSGIRVAGEHEASVGGTGPTNWWLYGLIALGIVIAFLLVLQLFSGAPGTDVQPGTPTSQPVTEQMAPASGQ
;
A
#
# COMPACT_ATOMS: atom_id res chain seq x y z
N MET A 1 -30.62 -14.68 11.50
CA MET A 1 -31.48 -13.61 10.95
C MET A 1 -30.71 -12.30 11.05
N VAL A 2 -30.14 -11.83 9.94
CA VAL A 2 -29.48 -10.51 9.87
C VAL A 2 -30.52 -9.55 9.32
N ALA A 3 -30.90 -8.54 10.10
CA ALA A 3 -31.78 -7.47 9.62
C ALA A 3 -30.99 -6.60 8.64
N GLN A 4 -31.30 -6.74 7.35
CA GLN A 4 -30.81 -5.79 6.34
C GLN A 4 -31.48 -4.44 6.64
N ARG A 5 -30.69 -3.41 6.94
CA ARG A 5 -31.21 -2.04 6.97
C ARG A 5 -31.50 -1.66 5.53
N GLU A 6 -32.78 -1.59 5.16
CA GLU A 6 -33.19 -0.95 3.91
C GLU A 6 -32.71 0.49 3.96
N THR A 7 -31.71 0.80 3.14
CA THR A 7 -31.30 2.19 2.87
C THR A 7 -32.28 2.72 1.84
N GLU A 8 -32.92 3.84 2.16
CA GLU A 8 -33.89 4.50 1.29
C GLU A 8 -33.22 4.79 -0.07
N ALA A 9 -33.76 4.21 -1.15
CA ALA A 9 -33.20 4.38 -2.48
C ALA A 9 -33.25 5.85 -2.90
N ALA A 10 -32.18 6.37 -3.50
CA ALA A 10 -32.16 7.73 -4.00
C ALA A 10 -33.21 7.87 -5.11
N LYS A 11 -34.20 8.76 -4.90
CA LYS A 11 -35.22 9.08 -5.88
C LYS A 11 -34.68 10.17 -6.82
N VAL A 12 -34.45 9.82 -8.08
CA VAL A 12 -34.01 10.75 -9.12
C VAL A 12 -35.15 11.04 -10.08
N ASP A 13 -35.23 12.28 -10.57
CA ASP A 13 -36.33 12.71 -11.45
C ASP A 13 -36.19 12.19 -12.89
N PHE A 14 -34.95 11.96 -13.37
CA PHE A 14 -34.66 11.36 -14.68
C PHE A 14 -33.20 10.89 -14.75
N LEU A 15 -32.95 9.87 -15.57
CA LEU A 15 -31.61 9.35 -15.86
C LEU A 15 -31.15 9.77 -17.26
N VAL A 16 -29.86 10.12 -17.37
CA VAL A 16 -29.24 10.56 -18.62
C VAL A 16 -27.98 9.73 -18.89
N ASP A 17 -27.88 9.22 -20.11
CA ASP A 17 -26.71 8.50 -20.63
C ASP A 17 -25.52 9.43 -20.93
N GLU A 18 -24.33 8.86 -21.11
CA GLU A 18 -23.09 9.51 -21.54
C GLU A 18 -23.25 10.31 -22.85
N ASN A 19 -24.20 9.91 -23.70
CA ASN A 19 -24.53 10.61 -24.94
C ASN A 19 -25.61 11.70 -24.76
N GLY A 20 -26.04 11.98 -23.53
CA GLY A 20 -27.08 12.96 -23.22
C GLY A 20 -28.52 12.47 -23.49
N SER A 21 -28.70 11.18 -23.80
CA SER A 21 -30.03 10.60 -24.03
C SER A 21 -30.72 10.28 -22.70
N ARG A 22 -32.04 10.51 -22.62
CA ARG A 22 -32.84 10.05 -21.48
C ARG A 22 -32.96 8.53 -21.53
N ILE A 23 -32.77 7.91 -20.36
CA ILE A 23 -33.00 6.49 -20.17
C ILE A 23 -34.37 6.34 -19.49
N ASP A 24 -35.28 5.61 -20.12
CA ASP A 24 -36.58 5.27 -19.55
C ASP A 24 -36.39 4.09 -18.60
N VAL A 25 -36.63 4.30 -17.31
CA VAL A 25 -36.44 3.29 -16.27
C VAL A 25 -37.75 3.17 -15.50
N PRO A 26 -38.28 1.94 -15.27
CA PRO A 26 -39.55 1.73 -14.59
C PRO A 26 -39.68 2.52 -13.29
N ASP A 27 -40.88 3.06 -13.01
CA ASP A 27 -41.17 3.99 -11.90
C ASP A 27 -40.82 3.43 -10.50
N ASP A 28 -40.67 2.12 -10.38
CA ASP A 28 -40.37 1.35 -9.18
C ASP A 28 -38.90 0.87 -9.10
N SER A 29 -38.06 1.30 -10.04
CA SER A 29 -36.62 1.02 -10.03
C SER A 29 -35.87 1.97 -9.10
N GLY A 30 -35.63 1.53 -7.86
CA GLY A 30 -34.63 2.19 -7.02
C GLY A 30 -33.24 2.05 -7.66
N ILE A 31 -32.52 3.16 -7.86
CA ILE A 31 -31.10 3.11 -8.21
C ILE A 31 -30.36 2.45 -7.05
N ARG A 32 -30.02 1.18 -7.23
CA ARG A 32 -29.18 0.45 -6.28
C ARG A 32 -27.74 0.72 -6.64
N VAL A 33 -26.91 1.04 -5.65
CA VAL A 33 -25.46 0.96 -5.80
C VAL A 33 -25.15 -0.43 -6.34
N ALA A 34 -24.43 -0.52 -7.46
CA ALA A 34 -24.03 -1.79 -8.06
C ALA A 34 -23.21 -2.57 -7.02
N GLY A 35 -23.89 -3.47 -6.31
CA GLY A 35 -23.39 -4.22 -5.17
C GLY A 35 -22.47 -5.35 -5.58
N GLU A 36 -21.46 -5.04 -6.39
CA GLU A 36 -20.37 -5.94 -6.71
C GLU A 36 -19.06 -5.16 -6.73
N HIS A 37 -18.64 -4.68 -5.57
CA HIS A 37 -17.23 -4.36 -5.32
C HIS A 37 -16.64 -5.27 -4.23
N GLU A 38 -17.35 -6.32 -3.83
CA GLU A 38 -17.06 -7.04 -2.60
C GLU A 38 -15.90 -8.06 -2.68
N ALA A 39 -15.39 -8.45 -3.85
CA ALA A 39 -14.23 -9.35 -3.93
C ALA A 39 -12.90 -8.60 -4.11
N SER A 40 -12.84 -7.65 -5.04
CA SER A 40 -11.59 -6.95 -5.38
C SER A 40 -11.17 -5.93 -4.32
N VAL A 41 -12.12 -5.23 -3.69
CA VAL A 41 -11.83 -4.23 -2.64
C VAL A 41 -11.39 -4.89 -1.33
N GLY A 42 -11.93 -6.07 -1.00
CA GLY A 42 -11.50 -6.83 0.17
C GLY A 42 -10.08 -7.40 0.02
N GLY A 43 -9.71 -7.81 -1.20
CA GLY A 43 -8.38 -8.37 -1.50
C GLY A 43 -7.26 -7.34 -1.43
N THR A 44 -7.47 -6.13 -1.93
CA THR A 44 -6.49 -5.03 -1.94
C THR A 44 -6.70 -4.01 -0.83
N GLY A 45 -7.63 -4.26 0.09
CA GLY A 45 -7.90 -3.38 1.22
C GLY A 45 -6.64 -3.19 2.08
N PRO A 46 -6.40 -2.00 2.66
CA PRO A 46 -5.18 -1.69 3.41
C PRO A 46 -4.88 -2.72 4.51
N THR A 47 -5.92 -3.25 5.16
CA THR A 47 -5.83 -4.26 6.21
C THR A 47 -5.21 -5.58 5.72
N ASN A 48 -5.58 -6.06 4.54
CA ASN A 48 -5.12 -7.36 4.03
C ASN A 48 -3.66 -7.26 3.54
N TRP A 49 -3.33 -6.18 2.82
CA TRP A 49 -1.97 -5.90 2.39
C TRP A 49 -1.01 -5.73 3.59
N TRP A 50 -1.44 -5.00 4.62
CA TRP A 50 -0.65 -4.84 5.85
C TRP A 50 -0.43 -6.14 6.60
N LEU A 51 -1.45 -7.01 6.67
CA LEU A 51 -1.32 -8.30 7.34
C LEU A 51 -0.25 -9.16 6.67
N TYR A 52 -0.34 -9.36 5.35
CA TYR A 52 0.66 -10.13 4.60
C TYR A 52 2.03 -9.46 4.61
N GLY A 53 2.08 -8.12 4.50
CA GLY A 53 3.32 -7.35 4.58
C GLY A 53 4.04 -7.52 5.92
N LEU A 54 3.33 -7.45 7.05
CA LEU A 54 3.91 -7.66 8.38
C LEU A 54 4.38 -9.09 8.61
N ILE A 55 3.62 -10.08 8.13
CA ILE A 55 4.02 -11.48 8.21
C ILE A 55 5.31 -11.70 7.42
N ALA A 56 5.38 -11.22 6.17
CA ALA A 56 6.58 -11.31 5.35
C ALA A 56 7.78 -10.60 5.98
N LEU A 57 7.60 -9.39 6.49
CA LEU A 57 8.64 -8.63 7.19
C LEU A 57 9.15 -9.38 8.42
N GLY A 58 8.25 -9.93 9.23
CA GLY A 58 8.60 -10.72 10.41
C GLY A 58 9.45 -11.94 10.06
N ILE A 59 9.15 -12.62 8.94
CA ILE A 59 9.94 -13.75 8.44
C ILE A 59 11.36 -13.31 8.06
N VAL A 60 11.50 -12.20 7.32
CA VAL A 60 12.82 -11.67 6.94
C VAL A 60 13.65 -11.31 8.18
N ILE A 61 13.05 -10.61 9.14
CA ILE A 61 13.70 -10.27 10.41
C ILE A 61 14.14 -11.54 11.15
N ALA A 62 13.28 -12.56 11.22
CA ALA A 62 13.60 -13.82 11.88
C ALA A 62 14.79 -14.53 11.22
N PHE A 63 14.83 -14.62 9.89
CA PHE A 63 15.97 -15.19 9.18
C PHE A 63 17.26 -14.39 9.43
N LEU A 64 17.19 -13.06 9.33
CA LEU A 64 18.34 -12.20 9.61
C LEU A 64 18.83 -12.36 11.05
N LEU A 65 17.93 -12.45 12.04
CA LEU A 65 18.29 -12.67 13.44
C LEU A 65 18.94 -14.05 13.66
N VAL A 66 18.40 -15.11 13.05
CA VAL A 66 19.00 -16.45 13.13
C VAL A 66 20.41 -16.44 12.55
N LEU A 67 20.58 -15.81 11.38
CA LEU A 67 21.89 -15.68 10.75
C LEU A 67 22.86 -14.82 11.59
N GLN A 68 22.37 -13.75 12.21
CA GLN A 68 23.15 -12.89 13.12
C GLN A 68 23.53 -13.61 14.42
N LEU A 69 22.67 -14.48 14.96
CA LEU A 69 22.98 -15.27 16.17
C LEU A 69 24.13 -16.27 15.91
N PHE A 70 24.16 -16.89 14.73
CA PHE A 70 25.21 -17.86 14.38
C PHE A 70 26.49 -17.22 13.83
N SER A 71 26.39 -16.07 13.15
CA SER A 71 27.54 -15.40 12.51
C SER A 71 28.10 -14.23 13.31
N GLY A 72 27.44 -13.85 14.41
CA GLY A 72 27.63 -12.56 15.07
C GLY A 72 27.13 -11.39 14.21
N ALA A 73 27.14 -10.18 14.79
CA ALA A 73 26.86 -8.93 14.07
C ALA A 73 28.14 -8.05 13.96
N PRO A 74 29.19 -8.51 13.24
CA PRO A 74 30.40 -7.70 13.07
C PRO A 74 30.06 -6.46 12.21
N GLY A 75 30.09 -5.29 12.84
CA GLY A 75 29.88 -3.99 12.18
C GLY A 75 28.65 -3.19 12.64
N THR A 76 27.84 -3.69 13.58
CA THR A 76 26.79 -2.88 14.23
C THR A 76 27.27 -2.13 15.47
N ASP A 77 28.49 -2.40 15.93
CA ASP A 77 29.13 -1.59 16.97
C ASP A 77 29.47 -0.21 16.42
N VAL A 78 28.79 0.80 16.96
CA VAL A 78 29.16 2.20 16.73
C VAL A 78 30.42 2.45 17.55
N GLN A 79 31.59 2.41 16.91
CA GLN A 79 32.83 2.72 17.61
C GLN A 79 32.83 4.21 18.00
N PRO A 80 32.93 4.55 19.30
CA PRO A 80 33.08 5.94 19.72
C PRO A 80 34.34 6.52 19.08
N GLY A 81 34.18 7.53 18.22
CA GLY A 81 35.28 8.17 17.52
C GLY A 81 35.54 7.70 16.08
N THR A 82 34.77 6.76 15.52
CA THR A 82 34.84 6.49 14.07
C THR A 82 33.92 7.44 13.29
N PRO A 83 34.43 8.10 12.24
CA PRO A 83 33.61 9.02 11.44
C PRO A 83 32.49 8.25 10.74
N THR A 84 31.25 8.55 11.11
CA THR A 84 30.06 8.13 10.37
C THR A 84 29.98 9.01 9.11
N SER A 85 30.51 8.48 8.00
CA SER A 85 30.40 9.05 6.65
C SER A 85 31.01 10.46 6.48
N GLN A 86 32.31 10.54 6.17
CA GLN A 86 32.83 11.73 5.49
C GLN A 86 32.45 11.65 4.00
N PRO A 87 31.94 12.72 3.36
CA PRO A 87 31.76 12.73 1.92
C PRO A 87 33.11 12.50 1.25
N VAL A 88 33.20 11.49 0.37
CA VAL A 88 34.37 11.28 -0.48
C VAL A 88 34.53 12.53 -1.33
N THR A 89 35.45 13.40 -0.94
CA THR A 89 35.87 14.49 -1.81
C THR A 89 36.84 13.83 -2.77
N GLU A 90 36.45 13.68 -4.03
CA GLU A 90 37.37 13.26 -5.09
C GLU A 90 38.56 14.20 -5.06
N GLN A 91 39.69 13.72 -4.54
CA GLN A 91 40.92 14.48 -4.54
C GLN A 91 41.36 14.60 -5.99
N MET A 92 41.00 15.71 -6.62
CA MET A 92 41.43 16.06 -7.96
C MET A 92 42.96 16.04 -7.97
N ALA A 93 43.53 15.01 -8.59
CA ALA A 93 44.97 14.86 -8.71
C ALA A 93 45.53 16.12 -9.37
N PRO A 94 46.60 16.74 -8.84
CA PRO A 94 47.24 17.83 -9.56
C PRO A 94 47.73 17.28 -10.89
N ALA A 95 47.23 17.88 -11.99
CA ALA A 95 47.74 17.64 -13.32
C ALA A 95 49.26 17.86 -13.30
N SER A 96 50.02 16.80 -13.55
CA SER A 96 51.46 16.89 -13.75
C SER A 96 51.71 17.61 -15.07
N GLY A 97 51.81 18.93 -14.99
CA GLY A 97 52.17 19.81 -16.09
C GLY A 97 53.45 20.56 -15.75
N GLN A 98 54.53 20.14 -16.42
CA GLN A 98 55.81 20.79 -16.72
C GLN A 98 56.30 21.97 -15.88
#